data_AF-A0A221MFE5-F1
#
_entry.id   AF-A0A221MFE5-F1
#
_cell.length_a   1.000
_cell.length_b   1.000
_cell.length_c   1.000
_cell.angle_alpha   90.00
_cell.angle_beta   90.00
_cell.angle_gamma   90.00
#
_symmetry.space_group_name_H-M   'P 1'
#
loop_
_entity.id
_entity.type
_entity.pdbx_description
1 polymer ?
#
loop_
_entity_poly.entity_id
_entity_poly.type
_entity_poly.pdbx_seq_one_letter_code
_entity_poly.pdbx_strand_id
1 'polypeptide(L)'
;MGKNVDSRILNCSTLFFTAPAVKATRMMSDIDILGHKLNMVKVIYMRENMNQEETFPDHWDEDIDLIIVDEIDRLKMQNLEQLRDMYDQSDIAMILIGMPGIEKRLARYPQLYSRIGFAPFLARW
;
A
#
# COMPACT_ATOMS: atom_id res chain seq x y z
N MET A 1 2.66 21.52 7.23
CA MET A 1 1.90 20.28 6.97
C MET A 1 0.76 20.21 7.97
N GLY A 2 -0.46 19.81 7.59
CA GLY A 2 -1.51 19.46 8.57
C GLY A 2 -2.69 20.42 8.79
N LYS A 3 -2.68 21.66 8.27
CA LYS A 3 -3.71 22.68 8.62
C LYS A 3 -5.18 22.40 8.22
N ASN A 4 -5.46 21.29 7.51
CA ASN A 4 -6.81 20.89 7.10
C ASN A 4 -7.11 19.41 7.40
N VAL A 5 -6.35 18.79 8.31
CA VAL A 5 -6.56 17.38 8.67
C VAL A 5 -7.65 17.30 9.73
N ASP A 6 -8.64 16.44 9.49
CA ASP A 6 -9.77 16.17 10.37
C ASP A 6 -9.60 14.79 11.03
N SER A 7 -10.34 14.55 12.12
CA SER A 7 -10.41 13.33 12.92
C SER A 7 -10.47 12.03 12.13
N ARG A 8 -11.03 12.06 10.91
CA ARG A 8 -11.06 10.93 9.97
C ARG A 8 -9.70 10.31 9.70
N ILE A 9 -8.60 11.07 9.83
CA ILE A 9 -7.24 10.55 9.64
C ILE A 9 -6.88 9.42 10.61
N LEU A 10 -7.45 9.43 11.82
CA LEU A 10 -7.20 8.41 12.83
C LEU A 10 -7.76 7.04 12.42
N ASN A 11 -8.81 7.05 11.60
CA ASN A 11 -9.44 5.84 11.08
C ASN A 11 -8.84 5.39 9.74
N CYS A 12 -7.84 6.10 9.21
CA CYS A 12 -7.18 5.70 7.98
C CYS A 12 -6.15 4.62 8.28
N SER A 13 -6.38 3.39 7.82
CA SER A 13 -5.43 2.27 7.88
C SER A 13 -5.15 1.67 6.50
N THR A 14 -5.56 2.36 5.43
CA THR A 14 -5.35 1.92 4.05
C THR A 14 -4.36 2.82 3.33
N LEU A 15 -3.32 2.23 2.73
CA LEU A 15 -2.44 2.92 1.79
C LEU A 15 -2.89 2.67 0.35
N PHE A 16 -2.87 3.72 -0.44
CA PHE A 16 -3.08 3.64 -1.89
C PHE A 16 -1.81 4.09 -2.60
N PHE A 17 -1.23 3.21 -3.41
CA PHE A 17 0.00 3.44 -4.15
C PHE A 17 -0.23 3.18 -5.64
N THR A 18 0.08 4.17 -6.48
CA THR A 18 0.01 4.02 -7.95
C THR A 18 1.40 3.75 -8.51
N ALA A 19 1.58 2.63 -9.20
CA ALA A 19 2.86 2.26 -9.78
C ALA A 19 3.36 3.32 -10.79
N PRO A 20 4.56 3.89 -10.61
CA PRO A 20 5.05 4.94 -11.48
C PRO A 20 5.39 4.37 -12.87
N ALA A 21 5.13 5.15 -13.93
CA ALA A 21 5.48 4.78 -15.30
C ALA A 21 7.00 4.64 -15.52
N VAL A 22 7.82 5.28 -14.68
CA VAL A 22 9.28 5.29 -14.77
C VAL A 22 9.87 5.12 -13.36
N LYS A 23 10.95 4.35 -13.22
CA LYS A 23 11.67 4.11 -11.94
C LYS A 23 10.87 3.38 -10.84
N ALA A 24 10.15 2.32 -11.20
CA ALA A 24 9.51 1.41 -10.22
C ALA A 24 10.49 0.79 -9.20
N THR A 25 11.82 0.87 -9.41
CA THR A 25 12.85 0.33 -8.51
C THR A 25 12.84 0.92 -7.09
N ARG A 26 12.18 2.06 -6.87
CA ARG A 26 12.04 2.70 -5.54
C ARG A 26 10.69 2.45 -4.86
N MET A 27 9.81 1.66 -5.48
CA MET A 27 8.44 1.42 -5.01
C MET A 27 8.36 1.06 -3.52
N MET A 28 9.21 0.14 -3.03
CA MET A 28 9.23 -0.23 -1.61
C MET A 28 9.46 1.00 -0.72
N SER A 29 10.52 1.76 -1.03
CA SER A 29 10.83 2.99 -0.29
C SER A 29 9.71 4.03 -0.40
N ASP A 30 9.01 4.10 -1.53
CA ASP A 30 7.88 5.02 -1.70
C ASP A 30 6.69 4.60 -0.82
N ILE A 31 6.40 3.29 -0.72
CA ILE A 31 5.36 2.73 0.17
C ILE A 31 5.74 2.97 1.63
N ASP A 32 6.97 2.70 2.04
CA ASP A 32 7.47 2.93 3.39
C ASP A 32 7.30 4.42 3.79
N ILE A 33 7.67 5.33 2.87
CA ILE A 33 7.51 6.78 3.07
C ILE A 33 6.03 7.16 3.22
N LEU A 34 5.13 6.53 2.47
CA LEU A 34 3.69 6.78 2.60
C LEU A 34 3.16 6.32 3.95
N GLY A 35 3.56 5.13 4.41
CA GLY A 35 3.19 4.60 5.73
C GLY A 35 3.67 5.50 6.87
N HIS A 36 4.97 5.81 6.91
CA HIS A 36 5.51 6.74 7.90
C HIS A 36 4.82 8.11 7.87
N LYS A 37 4.50 8.65 6.69
CA LYS A 37 3.78 9.93 6.60
C LYS A 37 2.38 9.84 7.20
N LEU A 38 1.63 8.77 6.94
CA LEU A 38 0.30 8.58 7.52
C LEU A 38 0.39 8.55 9.05
N ASN A 39 1.30 7.75 9.58
CA ASN A 39 1.53 7.59 11.02
C ASN A 39 1.99 8.90 11.68
N MET A 40 2.90 9.63 11.06
CA MET A 40 3.30 10.96 11.54
C MET A 40 2.12 11.92 11.63
N VAL A 41 1.23 11.94 10.62
CA VAL A 41 0.07 12.84 10.64
C VAL A 41 -0.90 12.44 11.75
N LYS A 42 -1.13 11.14 12.00
CA LYS A 42 -1.94 10.66 13.12
C LYS A 42 -1.38 11.12 14.48
N VAL A 43 -0.09 10.89 14.71
CA VAL A 43 0.59 11.29 15.96
C VAL A 43 0.52 12.80 16.18
N ILE A 44 0.77 13.60 15.14
CA ILE A 44 0.63 15.07 15.23
C ILE A 44 -0.80 15.46 15.55
N TYR A 45 -1.80 14.84 14.90
CA TYR A 45 -3.21 15.13 15.14
C TYR A 45 -3.62 14.80 16.59
N MET A 46 -3.24 13.63 17.11
CA MET A 46 -3.53 13.21 18.49
C MET A 46 -2.88 14.15 19.53
N ARG A 47 -1.64 14.56 19.29
CA ARG A 47 -0.93 15.52 20.15
C ARG A 47 -1.58 16.90 20.15
N GLU A 48 -1.92 17.44 18.99
CA GLU A 48 -2.43 18.81 18.86
C GLU A 48 -3.92 18.95 19.22
N ASN A 49 -4.73 17.91 19.01
CA ASN A 49 -6.20 18.01 19.14
C ASN A 49 -6.79 17.19 20.31
N MET A 50 -6.08 16.17 20.80
CA MET A 50 -6.60 15.26 21.83
C MET A 50 -5.77 15.26 23.12
N ASN A 51 -4.66 16.02 23.18
CA ASN A 51 -3.69 16.00 24.28
C ASN A 51 -3.18 14.58 24.61
N GLN A 52 -3.14 13.69 23.61
CA GLN A 52 -2.56 12.35 23.76
C GLN A 52 -1.10 12.37 23.30
N GLU A 53 -0.19 11.99 24.20
CA GLU A 53 1.22 11.76 23.87
C GLU A 53 1.39 10.35 23.33
N GLU A 54 1.12 10.18 22.04
CA GLU A 54 1.48 8.94 21.33
C GLU A 54 2.94 8.97 20.88
N THR A 55 3.58 7.81 20.94
CA THR A 55 4.92 7.59 20.37
C THR A 55 4.84 7.49 18.85
N PHE A 56 5.91 7.86 18.16
CA PHE A 56 5.99 7.59 16.73
C PHE A 56 6.18 6.08 16.55
N PRO A 57 5.42 5.46 15.63
CA PRO A 57 5.63 4.07 15.27
C PRO A 57 7.07 3.78 14.83
N ASP A 58 7.61 2.64 15.25
CA ASP A 58 8.96 2.20 14.88
C ASP A 58 8.97 1.63 13.45
N HIS A 59 7.84 1.05 13.01
CA HIS A 59 7.63 0.54 11.67
C HIS A 59 6.56 1.30 10.90
N TRP A 60 6.69 1.30 9.56
CA TRP A 60 5.83 2.08 8.67
C TRP A 60 4.42 1.51 8.56
N ASP A 61 4.26 0.22 8.86
CA ASP A 61 3.05 -0.57 8.75
C ASP A 61 2.26 -0.71 10.06
N GLU A 62 2.78 -0.19 11.17
CA GLU A 62 2.01 -0.02 12.40
C GLU A 62 0.76 0.83 12.10
N ASP A 63 -0.43 0.32 12.38
CA ASP A 63 -1.76 0.85 12.01
C ASP A 63 -2.13 0.84 10.51
N ILE A 64 -1.51 -0.03 9.73
CA ILE A 64 -1.87 -0.24 8.32
C ILE A 64 -2.41 -1.65 8.12
N ASP A 65 -3.68 -1.74 7.75
CA ASP A 65 -4.38 -3.03 7.55
C ASP A 65 -4.41 -3.44 6.07
N LEU A 66 -4.30 -2.46 5.16
CA LEU A 66 -4.50 -2.68 3.73
C LEU A 66 -3.58 -1.81 2.87
N ILE A 67 -2.99 -2.42 1.84
CA ILE A 67 -2.28 -1.72 0.76
C ILE A 67 -2.97 -2.03 -0.56
N ILE A 68 -3.34 -0.97 -1.28
CA ILE A 68 -3.85 -1.04 -2.64
C ILE A 68 -2.75 -0.55 -3.58
N VAL A 69 -2.29 -1.43 -4.47
CA VAL A 69 -1.29 -1.13 -5.49
C VAL A 69 -2.01 -1.04 -6.84
N ASP A 70 -2.10 0.15 -7.40
CA ASP A 70 -2.73 0.42 -8.69
C ASP A 70 -1.70 0.44 -9.84
N GLU A 71 -2.21 0.20 -11.05
CA GLU A 71 -1.45 0.13 -12.30
C GLU A 71 -0.29 -0.87 -12.26
N ILE A 72 -0.51 -2.06 -11.65
CA ILE A 72 0.54 -3.08 -11.52
C ILE A 72 1.11 -3.55 -12.87
N ASP A 73 0.41 -3.29 -13.97
CA ASP A 73 0.90 -3.48 -15.35
C ASP A 73 2.23 -2.78 -15.64
N ARG A 74 2.52 -1.70 -14.93
CA ARG A 74 3.76 -0.93 -15.07
C ARG A 74 4.95 -1.57 -14.35
N LEU A 75 4.68 -2.44 -13.38
CA LEU A 75 5.69 -3.11 -12.58
C LEU A 75 6.36 -4.23 -13.37
N LYS A 76 7.69 -4.31 -13.24
CA LYS A 76 8.49 -5.43 -13.76
C LYS A 76 8.43 -6.60 -12.78
N MET A 77 8.86 -7.78 -13.25
CA MET A 77 8.91 -8.99 -12.43
C MET A 77 9.61 -8.77 -11.08
N GLN A 78 10.77 -8.10 -11.07
CA GLN A 78 11.50 -7.80 -9.84
C GLN A 78 10.66 -7.01 -8.83
N ASN A 79 9.82 -6.08 -9.28
CA ASN A 79 8.95 -5.29 -8.41
C ASN A 79 7.79 -6.12 -7.88
N LEU A 80 7.24 -7.02 -8.70
CA LEU A 80 6.18 -7.93 -8.27
C LEU A 80 6.68 -8.92 -7.21
N GLU A 81 7.93 -9.39 -7.32
CA GLU A 81 8.56 -10.20 -6.26
C GLU A 81 8.78 -9.39 -4.98
N GLN A 82 9.15 -8.11 -5.08
CA GLN A 82 9.23 -7.22 -3.90
C GLN A 82 7.86 -7.08 -3.20
N LEU A 83 6.77 -6.97 -3.95
CA LEU A 83 5.41 -6.94 -3.36
C LEU A 83 5.06 -8.28 -2.70
N ARG A 84 5.44 -9.42 -3.30
CA ARG A 84 5.28 -10.73 -2.66
C ARG A 84 6.08 -10.82 -1.37
N ASP A 85 7.34 -10.38 -1.40
CA ASP A 85 8.21 -10.45 -0.24
C ASP A 85 7.69 -9.56 0.89
N MET A 86 7.11 -8.40 0.55
CA MET A 86 6.41 -7.53 1.50
C MET A 86 5.19 -8.23 2.09
N TYR A 87 4.31 -8.79 1.26
CA TYR A 87 3.12 -9.53 1.70
C TYR A 87 3.46 -10.73 2.60
N ASP A 88 4.56 -11.43 2.34
CA ASP A 88 4.99 -12.57 3.16
C ASP A 88 5.66 -12.13 4.48
N GLN A 89 6.16 -10.89 4.56
CA GLN A 89 6.83 -10.35 5.75
C GLN A 89 5.89 -9.54 6.66
N SER A 90 4.83 -8.95 6.11
CA SER A 90 3.87 -8.15 6.86
C SER A 90 2.52 -8.86 7.00
N ASP A 91 1.77 -8.57 8.07
CA ASP A 91 0.41 -9.09 8.27
C ASP A 91 -0.65 -8.20 7.57
N ILE A 92 -0.25 -7.54 6.48
CA ILE A 92 -1.05 -6.51 5.80
C ILE A 92 -1.78 -7.11 4.60
N ALA A 93 -3.08 -6.85 4.49
CA ALA A 93 -3.83 -7.24 3.31
C ALA A 93 -3.35 -6.46 2.08
N MET A 94 -3.31 -7.11 0.91
CA MET A 94 -2.86 -6.46 -0.33
C MET A 94 -3.85 -6.66 -1.46
N ILE A 95 -4.23 -5.57 -2.11
CA ILE A 95 -5.04 -5.56 -3.33
C ILE A 95 -4.19 -5.03 -4.47
N LEU A 96 -4.12 -5.80 -5.56
CA LEU A 96 -3.41 -5.41 -6.77
C LEU A 96 -4.42 -5.08 -7.87
N ILE A 97 -4.37 -3.86 -8.39
CA ILE A 97 -5.22 -3.38 -9.47
C ILE A 97 -4.38 -3.27 -10.74
N GLY A 98 -4.84 -3.95 -11.79
CA GLY A 98 -4.22 -3.94 -13.10
C GLY A 98 -5.27 -4.07 -14.20
N MET A 99 -4.83 -3.78 -15.41
CA MET A 99 -5.60 -3.87 -16.63
C MET A 99 -5.91 -5.34 -16.99
N PRO A 100 -6.99 -5.59 -17.75
CA PRO A 100 -7.30 -6.92 -18.24
C PRO A 100 -6.11 -7.56 -18.98
N GLY A 101 -5.79 -8.81 -18.68
CA GLY A 101 -4.63 -9.53 -19.22
C GLY A 101 -3.46 -9.64 -18.25
N ILE A 102 -3.48 -8.90 -17.14
CA ILE A 102 -2.49 -9.01 -16.07
C ILE A 102 -2.45 -10.42 -15.47
N GLU A 103 -3.58 -11.11 -15.41
CA GLU A 103 -3.69 -12.47 -14.89
C GLU A 103 -2.85 -13.47 -15.69
N LYS A 104 -2.81 -13.33 -17.02
CA LYS A 104 -1.97 -14.17 -17.89
C LYS A 104 -0.49 -13.89 -17.66
N ARG A 105 -0.14 -12.63 -17.38
CA ARG A 105 1.23 -12.24 -17.07
C ARG A 105 1.66 -12.80 -15.72
N LEU A 106 0.80 -12.71 -14.71
CA LEU A 106 1.04 -13.25 -13.36
C LEU A 106 1.10 -14.77 -13.33
N ALA A 107 0.34 -15.46 -14.19
CA ALA A 107 0.39 -16.92 -14.32
C ALA A 107 1.77 -17.47 -14.73
N ARG A 108 2.64 -16.62 -15.29
CA ARG A 108 4.04 -16.99 -15.61
C ARG A 108 4.96 -16.95 -14.39
N TYR A 109 4.46 -16.54 -13.23
CA TYR A 109 5.21 -16.38 -11.97
C TYR A 109 4.57 -17.22 -10.87
N PRO A 110 4.93 -18.52 -10.75
CA PRO A 110 4.24 -19.46 -9.88
C PRO A 110 4.23 -19.05 -8.39
N GLN A 111 5.33 -18.46 -7.91
CA GLN A 111 5.50 -18.04 -6.51
C GLN A 111 4.44 -17.01 -6.10
N LEU A 112 4.29 -15.96 -6.91
CA LEU A 112 3.30 -14.91 -6.73
C LEU A 112 1.89 -15.40 -7.07
N TYR A 113 1.73 -16.16 -8.16
CA TYR A 113 0.43 -16.67 -8.59
C TYR A 113 -0.24 -17.56 -7.53
N SER A 114 0.53 -18.33 -6.78
CA SER A 114 0.02 -19.17 -5.68
C SER A 114 -0.58 -18.38 -4.51
N ARG A 115 -0.27 -17.09 -4.40
CA ARG A 115 -0.68 -16.19 -3.31
C ARG A 115 -1.73 -15.17 -3.74
N ILE A 116 -2.03 -15.08 -5.04
CA ILE A 116 -2.98 -14.11 -5.59
C ILE A 116 -4.33 -14.76 -5.84
N GLY A 117 -5.38 -14.20 -5.25
CA GLY A 117 -6.76 -14.40 -5.68
C GLY A 117 -7.13 -13.43 -6.80
N PHE A 118 -7.94 -13.87 -7.76
CA PHE A 118 -8.44 -13.03 -8.85
C PHE A 118 -9.92 -12.71 -8.68
N ALA A 119 -10.26 -11.42 -8.67
CA ALA A 119 -11.63 -10.93 -8.67
C ALA A 119 -11.86 -10.13 -9.96
N PRO A 120 -12.64 -10.63 -10.93
CA PRO A 120 -12.94 -9.89 -12.15
C PRO A 120 -13.75 -8.63 -11.84
N PHE A 121 -13.22 -7.45 -12.18
CA PHE A 121 -13.98 -6.21 -12.11
C PHE A 121 -14.84 -6.06 -13.35
N LEU A 122 -16.12 -6.44 -13.25
CA LEU A 122 -17.14 -6.16 -14.27
C LEU A 122 -17.71 -4.76 -14.03
N ALA A 123 -17.09 -3.74 -14.61
CA ALA A 123 -17.73 -2.43 -14.74
C ALA A 123 -18.90 -2.55 -15.74
N ARG A 124 -20.11 -2.82 -15.22
CA ARG A 124 -21.34 -2.59 -15.98
C ARG A 124 -21.62 -1.09 -15.94
N TRP A 125 -21.39 -0.42 -17.07
CA TRP A 125 -21.98 0.90 -17.36
C TRP A 125 -23.47 0.77 -17.61
#